data_AF-A0A1S3DHR6-F1
#
_entry.id   AF-A0A1S3DHR6-F1
#
_cell.length_a   1.000
_cell.length_b   1.000
_cell.length_c   1.000
_cell.angle_alpha   90.00
_cell.angle_beta   90.00
_cell.angle_gamma   90.00
#
_symmetry.space_group_name_H-M   'P 1'
#
loop_
_entity.id
_entity.type
_entity.pdbx_description
1 polymer ?
#
loop_
_entity_poly.entity_id
_entity_poly.type
_entity_poly.pdbx_seq_one_letter_code
_entity_poly.pdbx_strand_id
1 'polypeptide(L)'
;MNEHKGKLGATAKVPVTPSTVYAVANVGLVPSNDGVLRFAGTSVSSSCLVLVTIDSAELTVNCEKMVLGSMLLNELVKHLNST
;
A
#
# COMPACT_ATOMS: atom_id res chain seq x y z
N MET A 1 -9.27 -8.45 9.94
CA MET A 1 -8.99 -8.13 8.53
C MET A 1 -7.95 -9.12 8.01
N ASN A 2 -7.95 -9.40 6.72
CA ASN A 2 -6.92 -10.21 6.09
C ASN A 2 -5.68 -9.33 5.86
N GLU A 3 -4.52 -9.84 6.23
CA GLU A 3 -3.22 -9.16 6.08
C GLU A 3 -2.46 -9.77 4.89
N HIS A 4 -1.93 -8.92 4.02
CA HIS A 4 -1.03 -9.33 2.93
C HIS A 4 0.25 -8.50 3.03
N LYS A 5 1.40 -9.17 2.97
CA LYS A 5 2.72 -8.55 3.09
C LYS A 5 3.57 -8.77 1.86
N GLY A 6 4.34 -7.76 1.47
CA GLY A 6 5.29 -7.81 0.37
C GLY A 6 6.56 -7.05 0.70
N LYS A 7 7.69 -7.49 0.13
CA LYS A 7 8.98 -6.82 0.33
C LYS A 7 9.17 -5.72 -0.70
N LEU A 8 9.65 -4.58 -0.23
CA LEU A 8 10.19 -3.52 -1.07
C LEU A 8 11.68 -3.78 -1.28
N GLY A 9 12.11 -3.76 -2.54
CA GLY A 9 13.51 -3.96 -2.91
C GLY A 9 14.32 -2.73 -2.52
N ALA A 10 15.53 -2.95 -1.97
CA ALA A 10 16.50 -1.89 -1.68
C ALA A 10 17.02 -1.14 -2.93
N THR A 11 16.47 -1.44 -4.11
CA THR A 11 16.89 -0.96 -5.43
C THR A 11 15.94 0.05 -6.05
N ALA A 12 14.92 0.53 -5.32
CA ALA A 12 14.06 1.60 -5.82
C ALA A 12 14.94 2.82 -6.13
N LYS A 13 15.01 3.21 -7.42
CA LYS A 13 15.77 4.40 -7.84
C LYS A 13 15.09 5.67 -7.33
N VAL A 14 13.79 5.57 -7.03
CA VAL A 14 12.94 6.65 -6.55
C VAL A 14 12.45 6.31 -5.13
N PRO A 15 12.56 7.25 -4.16
CA PRO A 15 12.03 7.02 -2.82
C PRO A 15 10.51 6.80 -2.87
N VAL A 16 10.01 5.86 -2.06
CA VAL A 16 8.56 5.68 -1.90
C VAL A 16 8.00 6.93 -1.24
N THR A 17 7.07 7.60 -1.94
CA THR A 17 6.38 8.80 -1.45
C THR A 17 4.88 8.59 -1.51
N PRO A 18 4.07 9.43 -0.82
CA PRO A 18 2.62 9.39 -1.00
C PRO A 18 2.19 9.47 -2.46
N SER A 19 2.89 10.27 -3.28
CA SER A 19 2.58 10.42 -4.70
C SER A 19 2.74 9.14 -5.53
N THR A 20 3.75 8.30 -5.22
CA THR A 20 3.95 7.02 -5.92
C THR A 20 2.89 6.00 -5.53
N VAL A 21 2.32 6.10 -4.32
CA VAL A 21 1.19 5.28 -3.89
C VAL A 21 -0.10 5.73 -4.58
N TYR A 22 -0.34 7.04 -4.69
CA TYR A 22 -1.52 7.59 -5.36
C TYR A 22 -1.59 7.27 -6.85
N ALA A 23 -0.45 7.03 -7.50
CA ALA A 23 -0.41 6.61 -8.90
C ALA A 23 -1.05 5.22 -9.12
N VAL A 24 -1.13 4.39 -8.07
CA VAL A 24 -1.60 3.00 -8.14
C VAL A 24 -2.93 2.83 -7.39
N ALA A 25 -3.13 3.58 -6.31
CA ALA A 25 -4.22 3.36 -5.37
C ALA A 25 -4.94 4.66 -4.99
N ASN A 26 -6.27 4.66 -5.08
CA ASN A 26 -7.14 5.74 -4.61
C ASN A 26 -7.30 5.68 -3.08
N VAL A 27 -6.23 6.01 -2.36
CA VAL A 27 -6.18 6.02 -0.88
C VAL A 27 -5.75 7.40 -0.38
N GLY A 28 -6.17 7.77 0.82
CA GLY A 28 -5.73 9.00 1.50
C GLY A 28 -4.55 8.72 2.44
N LEU A 29 -3.61 9.67 2.57
CA LEU A 29 -2.54 9.58 3.57
C LEU A 29 -3.12 9.83 4.97
N VAL A 30 -2.72 8.99 5.92
CA VAL A 30 -3.01 9.12 7.34
C VAL A 30 -1.78 9.72 8.02
N PRO A 31 -1.90 10.87 8.70
CA PRO A 31 -0.79 11.49 9.40
C PRO A 31 -0.09 10.51 10.35
N SER A 32 1.24 10.45 10.27
CA SER A 32 2.10 9.56 11.06
C SER A 32 3.38 10.31 11.41
N ASN A 33 3.94 10.07 12.61
CA ASN A 33 5.11 10.82 13.11
C ASN A 33 6.36 9.93 13.28
N ASP A 34 6.30 8.72 12.74
CA ASP A 34 7.28 7.64 12.94
C ASP A 34 7.98 7.21 11.64
N GLY A 35 7.88 8.02 10.58
CA GLY A 35 8.52 7.72 9.28
C GLY A 35 7.85 6.61 8.47
N VAL A 36 6.79 5.99 9.01
CA VAL A 36 5.96 5.01 8.31
C VAL A 36 4.84 5.74 7.56
N LEU A 37 4.67 5.42 6.28
CA LEU A 37 3.55 5.93 5.50
C LEU A 37 2.33 5.04 5.72
N ARG A 38 1.23 5.64 6.18
CA ARG A 38 -0.05 4.94 6.40
C ARG A 38 -1.11 5.53 5.50
N PHE A 39 -1.91 4.70 4.88
CA PHE A 39 -3.00 5.12 4.01
C PHE A 39 -4.28 4.38 4.35
N ALA A 40 -5.40 5.03 4.07
CA ALA A 40 -6.73 4.44 4.20
C ALA A 40 -7.58 4.75 2.96
N GLY A 41 -8.40 3.78 2.55
CA GLY A 41 -9.37 3.96 1.48
C GLY A 41 -10.47 2.91 1.57
N THR A 42 -11.51 3.07 0.76
CA THR A 42 -12.63 2.13 0.68
C THR A 42 -12.85 1.67 -0.74
N SER A 43 -13.18 0.39 -0.92
CA SER A 43 -13.54 -0.13 -2.24
C SER A 43 -14.90 0.42 -2.66
N VAL A 44 -15.03 0.88 -3.91
CA VAL A 44 -16.30 1.47 -4.39
C VAL A 44 -17.42 0.45 -4.43
N SER A 45 -17.18 -0.75 -4.96
CA SER A 45 -18.24 -1.74 -5.18
C SER A 45 -18.71 -2.46 -3.91
N SER A 46 -17.92 -2.46 -2.83
CA SER A 46 -18.27 -3.21 -1.61
C SER A 46 -18.02 -2.48 -0.31
N SER A 47 -17.63 -1.21 -0.35
CA SER A 47 -17.32 -0.39 0.83
C SER A 47 -16.35 -1.05 1.80
N CYS A 48 -15.46 -1.92 1.30
CA CYS A 48 -14.49 -2.60 2.16
C CYS A 48 -13.37 -1.65 2.51
N LEU A 49 -13.07 -1.52 3.80
CA LEU A 49 -11.95 -0.73 4.28
C LEU A 49 -10.64 -1.40 3.87
N VAL A 50 -9.73 -0.59 3.34
CA VAL A 50 -8.37 -0.97 2.95
C VAL A 50 -7.41 -0.05 3.70
N LEU A 51 -6.45 -0.64 4.41
CA LEU A 51 -5.36 0.08 5.06
C LEU A 51 -4.04 -0.37 4.43
N VAL A 52 -3.21 0.59 4.05
CA VAL A 52 -1.89 0.33 3.48
C VAL A 52 -0.85 0.92 4.42
N THR A 53 0.15 0.13 4.80
CA THR A 53 1.27 0.55 5.63
C THR A 53 2.54 0.29 4.86
N ILE A 54 3.40 1.29 4.75
CA ILE A 54 4.70 1.20 4.09
C ILE A 54 5.77 1.64 5.07
N ASP A 55 6.71 0.73 5.34
CA ASP A 55 7.95 1.03 6.04
C ASP A 55 9.15 0.95 5.07
N SER A 56 10.37 0.98 5.61
CA SER A 56 11.61 1.01 4.82
C SER A 56 11.83 -0.24 3.96
N ALA A 57 11.25 -1.40 4.31
CA ALA A 57 11.51 -2.68 3.63
C ALA A 57 10.25 -3.50 3.33
N GLU A 58 9.12 -3.17 3.95
CA GLU A 58 7.88 -3.94 3.87
C GLU A 58 6.69 -3.05 3.52
N LEU A 59 5.81 -3.62 2.71
CA LEU A 59 4.50 -3.09 2.40
C LEU A 59 3.44 -4.07 2.89
N THR A 60 2.49 -3.57 3.68
CA THR A 60 1.39 -4.36 4.22
C THR A 60 0.05 -3.79 3.77
N VAL A 61 -0.84 -4.64 3.28
CA VAL A 61 -2.23 -4.30 2.95
C VAL A 61 -3.18 -5.09 3.86
N ASN A 62 -3.94 -4.36 4.67
CA ASN A 62 -5.04 -4.91 5.47
C ASN A 62 -6.36 -4.62 4.77
N CYS A 63 -7.13 -5.67 4.47
CA CYS A 63 -8.45 -5.53 3.88
C CYS A 63 -9.39 -6.64 4.34
N GLU A 64 -10.68 -6.38 4.38
CA GLU A 64 -11.70 -7.40 4.67
C GLU A 64 -11.76 -8.48 3.58
N LYS A 65 -11.57 -8.10 2.31
CA LYS A 65 -11.61 -9.02 1.17
C LYS A 65 -10.22 -9.48 0.79
N MET A 66 -9.97 -10.78 0.96
CA MET A 66 -8.67 -11.41 0.72
C MET A 66 -8.15 -11.15 -0.69
N VAL A 67 -8.97 -11.43 -1.72
CA VAL A 67 -8.57 -11.26 -3.13
C VAL A 67 -8.25 -9.80 -3.47
N LEU A 68 -9.01 -8.85 -2.93
CA LEU A 68 -8.76 -7.43 -3.16
C LEU A 68 -7.45 -6.98 -2.48
N GLY A 69 -7.20 -7.46 -1.27
CA GLY A 69 -5.95 -7.18 -0.54
C GLY A 69 -4.71 -7.70 -1.27
N SER A 70 -4.73 -8.95 -1.75
CA SER A 70 -3.60 -9.53 -2.47
C SER A 70 -3.37 -8.89 -3.84
N MET A 71 -4.43 -8.56 -4.59
CA MET A 71 -4.33 -7.85 -5.86
C MET A 71 -3.69 -6.48 -5.68
N LEU A 72 -4.15 -5.69 -4.70
CA LEU A 72 -3.61 -4.37 -4.43
C LEU A 72 -2.14 -4.44 -3.96
N LEU A 73 -1.81 -5.41 -3.10
CA LEU A 73 -0.43 -5.65 -2.66
C LEU A 73 0.49 -5.87 -3.88
N ASN A 74 0.10 -6.77 -4.78
CA ASN A 74 0.92 -7.14 -5.92
C ASN A 74 1.18 -5.96 -6.87
N GLU A 75 0.16 -5.15 -7.14
CA GLU A 75 0.31 -3.94 -7.97
C GLU A 75 1.21 -2.89 -7.32
N LEU A 76 1.03 -2.63 -6.02
CA LEU A 76 1.90 -1.69 -5.29
C LEU A 76 3.35 -2.16 -5.26
N VAL A 77 3.60 -3.41 -4.89
CA VAL A 77 4.96 -3.98 -4.84
C VAL A 77 5.62 -3.92 -6.22
N LYS A 78 4.89 -4.28 -7.29
CA LYS A 78 5.39 -4.23 -8.66
C LYS A 78 5.74 -2.81 -9.09
N HIS A 79 4.86 -1.84 -8.83
CA HIS A 79 5.07 -0.44 -9.22
C HIS A 79 6.23 0.20 -8.44
N LEU A 80 6.26 0.03 -7.12
CA LEU A 80 7.26 0.64 -6.24
C LEU A 80 8.66 0.03 -6.41
N ASN A 81 8.77 -1.23 -6.85
CA ASN A 81 10.05 -1.86 -7.17
C ASN A 81 10.54 -1.59 -8.60
N SER A 82 9.65 -1.17 -9.51
CA SER A 82 9.98 -0.93 -10.91
C SER A 82 10.36 0.53 -11.22
N THR A 83 10.21 1.43 -10.25
CA THR A 83 10.44 2.88 -10.38
C THR A 83 11.77 3.27 -9.72
#